data_AF-A0A840QBS9-F1
#
_entry.id   AF-A0A840QBS9-F1
#
_cell.length_a   1.000
_cell.length_b   1.000
_cell.length_c   1.000
_cell.angle_alpha   90.00
_cell.angle_beta   90.00
_cell.angle_gamma   90.00
#
_symmetry.space_group_name_H-M   'P 1'
#
loop_
_entity.id
_entity.type
_entity.pdbx_description
1 polymer ?
#
loop_
_entity_poly.entity_id
_entity_poly.type
_entity_poly.pdbx_seq_one_letter_code
_entity_poly.pdbx_strand_id
1 'polypeptide(L)'
;MQRIRYRWMVGHHAAFGVWQLKQRWLRAIAADPEPSADAIGMAARLYEAYSLLFLYTGSCSAEHYAATVRVDMMSCDPAFSGLWARDYEMIPGLLRHIRNTHPAAAIAPLREAAKANHRVHMAVAKKLVPDGGSLLRDAGRRPQGPTEAERVAYDAFFQVERRPLCRRAFTAQLVRRFAQVMSDIAVHGLSGPDSPPALLDATLRDAFAEFEEKAGDLLLGIAEAVASQDSVAEKIVAQRAGGAPSFALPMKGRP
;
A
#
# COMPACT_ATOMS: atom_id res chain seq x y z
N MET A 1 -20.23 -0.19 14.70
CA MET A 1 -18.94 -0.81 15.11
C MET A 1 -18.41 -1.87 14.12
N GLN A 2 -19.19 -2.88 13.71
CA GLN A 2 -18.69 -3.96 12.82
C GLN A 2 -18.07 -3.45 11.50
N ARG A 3 -18.72 -2.48 10.83
CA ARG A 3 -18.20 -1.88 9.60
C ARG A 3 -16.85 -1.18 9.78
N ILE A 4 -16.62 -0.55 10.94
CA ILE A 4 -15.35 0.16 11.22
C ILE A 4 -14.21 -0.85 11.29
N ARG A 5 -14.40 -1.94 12.05
CA ARG A 5 -13.44 -3.05 12.10
C ARG A 5 -13.25 -3.69 10.73
N TYR A 6 -14.32 -3.87 9.96
CA TYR A 6 -14.23 -4.37 8.59
C TYR A 6 -13.35 -3.48 7.69
N ARG A 7 -13.65 -2.18 7.60
CA ARG A 7 -12.85 -1.22 6.82
C ARG A 7 -11.41 -1.17 7.30
N TRP A 8 -11.20 -1.21 8.62
CA TRP A 8 -9.86 -1.25 9.20
C TRP A 8 -9.08 -2.48 8.74
N MET A 9 -9.65 -3.68 8.86
CA MET A 9 -8.99 -4.93 8.48
C MET A 9 -8.75 -5.03 6.97
N VAL A 10 -9.80 -4.82 6.16
CA VAL A 10 -9.71 -4.96 4.70
C VAL A 10 -8.81 -3.89 4.10
N GLY A 11 -8.89 -2.65 4.59
CA GLY A 11 -8.05 -1.55 4.13
C GLY A 11 -6.57 -1.80 4.43
N HIS A 12 -6.23 -2.32 5.61
CA HIS A 12 -4.85 -2.68 5.94
C HIS A 12 -4.35 -3.89 5.14
N HIS A 13 -5.19 -4.90 4.89
CA HIS A 13 -4.83 -6.01 4.00
C HIS A 13 -4.51 -5.52 2.58
N ALA A 14 -5.32 -4.61 2.04
CA ALA A 14 -5.02 -3.97 0.76
C ALA A 14 -3.72 -3.16 0.83
N ALA A 15 -3.49 -2.43 1.93
CA ALA A 15 -2.27 -1.65 2.14
C ALA A 15 -1.02 -2.52 2.14
N PHE A 16 -1.06 -3.73 2.71
CA PHE A 16 0.08 -4.66 2.68
C PHE A 16 0.50 -5.01 1.25
N GLY A 17 -0.48 -5.30 0.38
CA GLY A 17 -0.21 -5.54 -1.04
C GLY A 17 0.31 -4.30 -1.76
N VAL A 18 -0.30 -3.13 -1.51
CA VAL A 18 0.16 -1.85 -2.07
C VAL A 18 1.60 -1.53 -1.65
N TRP A 19 1.96 -1.77 -0.39
CA TRP A 19 3.30 -1.56 0.12
C TRP A 19 4.33 -2.52 -0.51
N GLN A 20 4.00 -3.80 -0.67
CA GLN A 20 4.88 -4.74 -1.38
C GLN A 20 5.10 -4.37 -2.84
N LEU A 21 4.06 -3.88 -3.54
CA LEU A 21 4.22 -3.36 -4.91
C LEU A 21 5.06 -2.09 -4.92
N LYS A 22 4.80 -1.17 -3.99
CA LYS A 22 5.53 0.09 -3.86
C LYS A 22 7.01 -0.17 -3.62
N GLN A 23 7.36 -1.09 -2.72
CA GLN A 23 8.76 -1.49 -2.51
C GLN A 23 9.41 -2.03 -3.79
N ARG A 24 8.71 -2.88 -4.57
CA ARG A 24 9.24 -3.41 -5.83
C ARG A 24 9.56 -2.30 -6.83
N TRP A 25 8.62 -1.38 -7.04
CA TRP A 25 8.83 -0.25 -7.95
C TRP A 25 9.88 0.74 -7.47
N LEU A 26 9.88 1.09 -6.18
CA LEU A 26 10.90 1.97 -5.62
C LEU A 26 12.30 1.35 -5.69
N ARG A 27 12.45 0.04 -5.51
CA ARG A 27 13.73 -0.65 -5.74
C ARG A 27 14.16 -0.60 -7.20
N ALA A 28 13.23 -0.81 -8.13
CA ALA A 28 13.54 -0.73 -9.56
C ALA A 28 13.99 0.68 -9.96
N ILE A 29 13.28 1.71 -9.50
CA ILE A 29 13.65 3.12 -9.73
C ILE A 29 15.02 3.44 -9.12
N ALA A 30 15.26 3.02 -7.87
CA ALA A 30 16.53 3.27 -7.19
C ALA A 30 17.73 2.62 -7.87
N ALA A 31 17.54 1.49 -8.57
CA ALA A 31 18.59 0.74 -9.23
C ALA A 31 18.87 1.20 -10.67
N ASP A 32 17.97 2.00 -11.25
CA ASP A 32 18.03 2.45 -12.64
C ASP A 32 18.40 3.93 -12.69
N PRO A 33 19.57 4.32 -13.24
CA PRO A 33 19.96 5.73 -13.36
C PRO A 33 18.96 6.59 -14.14
N GLU A 34 18.24 5.99 -15.10
CA GLU A 34 17.29 6.67 -15.99
C GLU A 34 15.91 5.96 -15.93
N PRO A 35 15.22 6.01 -14.79
CA PRO A 35 13.99 5.26 -14.59
C PRO A 35 12.89 5.76 -15.54
N SER A 36 12.16 4.83 -16.16
CA SER A 36 11.10 5.17 -17.10
C SER A 36 9.97 5.98 -16.45
N ALA A 37 9.32 6.83 -17.26
CA ALA A 37 8.15 7.59 -16.82
C ALA A 37 7.02 6.67 -16.30
N ASP A 38 6.87 5.48 -16.87
CA ASP A 38 5.88 4.48 -16.43
C ASP A 38 6.19 3.94 -15.03
N ALA A 39 7.48 3.68 -14.72
CA ALA A 39 7.88 3.22 -13.40
C ALA A 39 7.61 4.30 -12.33
N ILE A 40 7.95 5.56 -12.63
CA ILE A 40 7.66 6.72 -11.77
C ILE A 40 6.15 6.90 -11.59
N GLY A 41 5.39 6.82 -12.68
CA GLY A 41 3.94 6.96 -12.69
C GLY A 41 3.24 5.85 -11.88
N MET A 42 3.68 4.60 -12.00
CA MET A 42 3.15 3.50 -11.21
C MET A 42 3.47 3.66 -9.72
N ALA A 43 4.69 4.06 -9.37
CA ALA A 43 5.04 4.34 -7.98
C ALA A 43 4.20 5.48 -7.39
N ALA A 44 3.91 6.54 -8.17
CA ALA A 44 3.02 7.63 -7.79
C ALA A 44 1.58 7.15 -7.55
N ARG A 45 1.00 6.36 -8.47
CA ARG A 45 -0.34 5.75 -8.30
C ARG A 45 -0.44 4.88 -7.05
N LEU A 46 0.63 4.17 -6.67
CA LEU A 46 0.66 3.39 -5.43
C LEU A 46 0.70 4.27 -4.16
N TYR A 47 1.15 5.52 -4.25
CA TYR A 47 0.97 6.51 -3.17
C TYR A 47 -0.46 7.03 -3.11
N GLU A 48 -1.08 7.32 -4.24
CA GLU A 48 -2.49 7.72 -4.33
C GLU A 48 -3.41 6.62 -3.78
N ALA A 49 -3.21 5.36 -4.19
CA ALA A 49 -3.97 4.23 -3.67
C ALA A 49 -3.83 4.09 -2.16
N TYR A 50 -2.64 4.37 -1.63
CA TYR A 50 -2.44 4.35 -0.18
C TYR A 50 -3.12 5.53 0.53
N SER A 51 -3.28 6.68 -0.12
CA SER A 51 -4.08 7.81 0.40
C SER A 51 -5.55 7.44 0.47
N LEU A 52 -6.09 6.82 -0.58
CA LEU A 52 -7.45 6.26 -0.57
C LEU A 52 -7.64 5.27 0.58
N LEU A 53 -6.69 4.36 0.80
CA LEU A 53 -6.78 3.38 1.89
C LEU A 53 -6.73 4.04 3.29
N PHE A 54 -6.01 5.15 3.47
CA PHE A 54 -6.09 5.94 4.71
C PHE A 54 -7.49 6.52 4.92
N LEU A 55 -8.10 7.11 3.88
CA LEU A 55 -9.45 7.66 3.97
C LEU A 55 -10.48 6.56 4.25
N TYR A 56 -10.34 5.42 3.58
CA TYR A 56 -11.21 4.26 3.73
C TYR A 56 -11.17 3.69 5.16
N THR A 57 -9.97 3.43 5.69
CA THR A 57 -9.78 2.90 7.05
C THR A 57 -10.14 3.94 8.12
N GLY A 58 -9.88 5.22 7.86
CA GLY A 58 -10.16 6.36 8.76
C GLY A 58 -11.51 7.03 8.55
N SER A 59 -12.47 6.38 7.89
CA SER A 59 -13.74 6.99 7.53
C SER A 59 -14.66 7.23 8.74
N CYS A 60 -14.44 6.56 9.86
CA CYS A 60 -15.22 6.72 11.09
C CYS A 60 -14.91 8.03 11.86
N SER A 61 -15.73 8.35 12.86
CA SER A 61 -15.50 9.47 13.78
C SER A 61 -14.38 9.16 14.78
N ALA A 62 -13.81 10.21 15.38
CA ALA A 62 -12.84 10.07 16.46
C ALA A 62 -13.40 9.24 17.64
N GLU A 63 -14.64 9.51 18.04
CA GLU A 63 -15.34 8.78 19.10
C GLU A 63 -15.45 7.28 18.79
N HIS A 64 -15.92 6.94 17.60
CA HIS A 64 -16.06 5.55 17.22
C HIS A 64 -14.70 4.85 17.05
N TYR A 65 -13.69 5.54 16.53
CA TYR A 65 -12.32 5.03 16.47
C TYR A 65 -11.77 4.72 17.86
N ALA A 66 -11.92 5.67 18.79
CA ALA A 66 -11.50 5.50 20.19
C ALA A 66 -12.22 4.32 20.84
N ALA A 67 -13.53 4.18 20.66
CA ALA A 67 -14.34 3.12 21.25
C ALA A 67 -14.21 1.73 20.58
N THR A 68 -13.52 1.62 19.45
CA THR A 68 -13.35 0.35 18.72
C THR A 68 -11.87 0.05 18.47
N VAL A 69 -11.36 0.56 17.36
CA VAL A 69 -10.04 0.23 16.80
C VAL A 69 -8.93 0.60 17.77
N ARG A 70 -8.99 1.78 18.39
CA ARG A 70 -7.92 2.23 19.30
C ARG A 70 -7.84 1.33 20.55
N VAL A 71 -8.99 0.95 21.12
CA VAL A 71 -9.05 0.00 22.25
C VAL A 71 -8.51 -1.36 21.85
N ASP A 72 -8.89 -1.87 20.67
CA ASP A 72 -8.38 -3.15 20.17
C ASP A 72 -6.84 -3.10 19.99
N MET A 73 -6.31 -2.00 19.43
CA MET A 73 -4.86 -1.79 19.26
C MET A 73 -4.12 -1.71 20.60
N MET A 74 -4.64 -0.94 21.56
CA MET A 74 -4.05 -0.80 22.90
C MET A 74 -4.08 -2.10 23.70
N SER A 75 -5.11 -2.93 23.48
CA SER A 75 -5.23 -4.25 24.10
C SER A 75 -4.22 -5.23 23.52
N CYS A 76 -3.82 -5.05 22.26
CA CYS A 76 -2.75 -5.82 21.63
C CYS A 76 -1.37 -5.39 22.16
N ASP A 77 -1.08 -4.09 22.13
CA ASP A 77 0.12 -3.51 22.75
C ASP A 77 -0.09 -2.00 23.01
N PRO A 78 0.27 -1.46 24.19
CA PRO A 78 0.15 -0.03 24.50
C PRO A 78 0.90 0.90 23.53
N ALA A 79 1.94 0.41 22.85
CA ALA A 79 2.76 1.14 21.91
C ALA A 79 2.45 0.80 20.42
N PHE A 80 1.34 0.11 20.15
CA PHE A 80 0.99 -0.40 18.82
C PHE A 80 1.17 0.64 17.72
N SER A 81 1.91 0.29 16.66
CA SER A 81 2.31 1.23 15.62
C SER A 81 2.29 0.63 14.23
N GLY A 82 1.82 1.41 13.24
CA GLY A 82 1.99 1.11 11.82
C GLY A 82 3.46 0.95 11.39
N LEU A 83 4.41 1.47 12.17
CA LEU A 83 5.84 1.29 11.92
C LEU A 83 6.32 -0.16 12.09
N TRP A 84 5.52 -1.01 12.75
CA TRP A 84 5.85 -2.42 12.94
C TRP A 84 5.58 -3.28 11.70
N ALA A 85 4.90 -2.72 10.70
CA ALA A 85 4.62 -3.41 9.45
C ALA A 85 5.90 -3.72 8.67
N ARG A 86 6.21 -5.01 8.48
CA ARG A 86 7.35 -5.48 7.66
C ARG A 86 7.31 -4.91 6.24
N ASP A 87 6.11 -4.78 5.68
CA ASP A 87 5.91 -4.31 4.31
C ASP A 87 6.11 -2.79 4.17
N TYR A 88 6.10 -2.02 5.26
CA TYR A 88 6.29 -0.57 5.21
C TYR A 88 7.76 -0.14 5.42
N GLU A 89 8.51 -0.91 6.20
CA GLU A 89 9.80 -0.52 6.77
C GLU A 89 10.80 0.08 5.77
N MET A 90 10.95 -0.52 4.59
CA MET A 90 11.94 -0.07 3.60
C MET A 90 11.53 1.18 2.83
N ILE A 91 10.24 1.50 2.79
CA ILE A 91 9.68 2.51 1.88
C ILE A 91 10.28 3.91 2.14
N PRO A 92 10.38 4.40 3.40
CA PRO A 92 10.98 5.71 3.67
C PRO A 92 12.45 5.80 3.25
N GLY A 93 13.22 4.72 3.44
CA GLY A 93 14.63 4.64 3.05
C GLY A 93 14.81 4.69 1.53
N LEU A 94 14.02 3.89 0.80
CA LEU A 94 14.04 3.88 -0.67
C LEU A 94 13.65 5.24 -1.26
N LEU A 95 12.58 5.86 -0.75
CA LEU A 95 12.15 7.17 -1.22
C LEU A 95 13.22 8.24 -0.97
N ARG A 96 13.90 8.19 0.18
CA ARG A 96 15.01 9.11 0.49
C ARG A 96 16.17 8.91 -0.49
N HIS A 97 16.54 7.66 -0.75
CA HIS A 97 17.60 7.35 -1.70
C HIS A 97 17.28 7.90 -3.09
N ILE A 98 16.09 7.61 -3.63
CA ILE A 98 15.63 8.11 -4.95
C ILE A 98 15.69 9.64 -5.02
N ARG A 99 15.28 10.34 -3.96
CA ARG A 99 15.33 11.81 -3.89
C ARG A 99 16.75 12.38 -3.94
N ASN A 100 17.74 11.60 -3.50
CA ASN A 100 19.14 12.02 -3.46
C ASN A 100 19.88 11.63 -4.74
N THR A 101 19.42 10.61 -5.48
CA THR A 101 20.12 10.07 -6.65
C THR A 101 19.57 10.56 -7.98
N HIS A 102 18.28 10.91 -8.07
CA HIS A 102 17.66 11.33 -9.34
C HIS A 102 17.38 12.84 -9.40
N PRO A 103 17.45 13.45 -10.60
CA PRO A 103 17.04 14.84 -10.79
C PRO A 103 15.60 15.08 -10.34
N ALA A 104 15.36 16.20 -9.65
CA ALA A 104 14.04 16.51 -9.08
C ALA A 104 12.91 16.51 -10.12
N ALA A 105 13.18 16.95 -11.35
CA ALA A 105 12.22 16.97 -12.45
C ALA A 105 11.79 15.56 -12.88
N ALA A 106 12.74 14.60 -12.96
CA ALA A 106 12.47 13.23 -13.40
C ALA A 106 11.55 12.48 -12.42
N ILE A 107 11.66 12.77 -11.12
CA ILE A 107 10.87 12.13 -10.06
C ILE A 107 9.75 13.01 -9.50
N ALA A 108 9.43 14.13 -10.16
CA ALA A 108 8.43 15.08 -9.66
C ALA A 108 7.06 14.43 -9.37
N PRO A 109 6.49 13.57 -10.25
CA PRO A 109 5.20 12.92 -9.95
C PRO A 109 5.25 12.07 -8.68
N LEU A 110 6.31 11.29 -8.49
CA LEU A 110 6.50 10.48 -7.28
C LEU A 110 6.64 11.34 -6.02
N ARG A 111 7.38 12.46 -6.10
CA ARG A 111 7.57 13.38 -4.97
C ARG A 111 6.25 14.00 -4.52
N GLU A 112 5.46 14.49 -5.47
CA GLU A 112 4.17 15.11 -5.17
C GLU A 112 3.16 14.09 -4.64
N ALA A 113 3.06 12.90 -5.24
CA ALA A 113 2.19 11.84 -4.74
C ALA A 113 2.57 11.40 -3.30
N ALA A 114 3.87 11.26 -3.01
CA ALA A 114 4.33 10.93 -1.65
C ALA A 114 4.03 12.04 -0.63
N LYS A 115 4.13 13.30 -1.05
CA LYS A 115 3.81 14.47 -0.22
C LYS A 115 2.30 14.56 0.04
N ALA A 116 1.48 14.37 -0.98
CA ALA A 116 0.02 14.31 -0.87
C ALA A 116 -0.41 13.18 0.07
N ASN A 117 0.17 11.98 -0.09
CA ASN A 117 -0.08 10.85 0.80
C ASN A 117 0.28 11.15 2.26
N HIS A 118 1.40 11.81 2.52
CA HIS A 118 1.76 12.22 3.87
C HIS A 118 0.77 13.22 4.46
N ARG A 119 0.29 14.20 3.68
CA ARG A 119 -0.73 15.16 4.13
C ARG A 119 -2.04 14.46 4.48
N VAL A 120 -2.51 13.55 3.63
CA VAL A 120 -3.72 12.75 3.90
C VAL A 120 -3.56 11.92 5.16
N HIS A 121 -2.42 11.24 5.32
CA HIS A 121 -2.12 10.48 6.54
C HIS A 121 -2.20 11.36 7.80
N MET A 122 -1.54 12.52 7.79
CA MET A 122 -1.54 13.43 8.94
C MET A 122 -2.93 13.98 9.24
N ALA A 123 -3.71 14.30 8.21
CA ALA A 123 -5.06 14.81 8.37
C ALA A 123 -6.01 13.73 8.93
N VAL A 124 -5.94 12.49 8.45
CA VAL A 124 -6.68 11.36 9.02
C VAL A 124 -6.27 11.11 10.47
N ALA A 125 -4.97 11.13 10.78
CA ALA A 125 -4.49 10.95 12.15
C ALA A 125 -5.04 12.04 13.09
N LYS A 126 -5.00 13.31 12.66
CA LYS A 126 -5.56 14.45 13.41
C LYS A 126 -7.07 14.31 13.60
N LYS A 127 -7.80 13.85 12.59
CA LYS A 127 -9.24 13.58 12.70
C LYS A 127 -9.54 12.51 13.74
N LEU A 128 -8.82 11.39 13.71
CA LEU A 128 -9.11 10.23 14.56
C LEU A 128 -8.62 10.40 16.00
N VAL A 129 -7.59 11.23 16.20
CA VAL A 129 -6.96 11.45 17.51
C VAL A 129 -6.70 12.96 17.69
N PRO A 130 -7.75 13.78 17.86
CA PRO A 130 -7.62 15.24 17.88
C PRO A 130 -6.76 15.76 19.03
N ASP A 131 -6.86 15.13 20.20
CA ASP A 131 -6.21 15.56 21.44
C ASP A 131 -4.96 14.73 21.80
N GLY A 132 -4.59 13.73 20.99
CA GLY A 132 -3.64 12.68 21.41
C GLY A 132 -2.53 12.39 20.40
N GLY A 133 -1.46 11.76 20.92
CA GLY A 133 -0.35 11.25 20.12
C GLY A 133 -0.66 9.89 19.49
N SER A 134 0.31 9.40 18.71
CA SER A 134 0.31 7.98 18.37
C SER A 134 0.56 7.16 19.63
N LEU A 135 -0.03 5.96 19.72
CA LEU A 135 0.17 5.05 20.85
C LEU A 135 1.66 4.83 21.18
N LEU A 136 2.51 4.74 20.16
CA LEU A 136 3.96 4.69 20.32
C LEU A 136 4.52 5.85 21.16
N ARG A 137 4.11 7.08 20.89
CA ARG A 137 4.58 8.28 21.60
C ARG A 137 3.96 8.35 23.00
N ASP A 138 2.67 8.02 23.11
CA ASP A 138 1.94 8.03 24.39
C ASP A 138 2.54 7.00 25.36
N ALA A 139 3.05 5.87 24.84
CA ALA A 139 3.82 4.88 25.59
C ALA A 139 5.27 5.30 25.90
N GLY A 140 5.66 6.55 25.62
CA GLY A 140 7.02 7.07 25.85
C GLY A 140 8.08 6.50 24.91
N ARG A 141 7.69 5.76 23.85
CA ARG A 141 8.62 5.14 22.92
C ARG A 141 8.92 6.07 21.75
N ARG A 142 10.18 6.03 21.29
CA ARG A 142 10.61 6.75 20.09
C ARG A 142 10.52 5.82 18.88
N PRO A 143 10.27 6.35 17.67
CA PRO A 143 10.39 5.58 16.43
C PRO A 143 11.81 5.01 16.31
N GLN A 144 11.93 3.71 16.60
CA GLN A 144 13.11 2.89 16.35
C GLN A 144 12.69 1.77 15.38
N GLY A 145 13.65 1.06 14.80
CA GLY A 145 13.34 -0.12 14.00
C GLY A 145 12.56 -1.15 14.85
N PRO A 146 11.49 -1.77 14.32
CA PRO A 146 10.67 -2.68 15.10
C PRO A 146 11.40 -4.01 15.35
N THR A 147 11.26 -4.51 16.57
CA THR A 147 11.70 -5.85 17.01
C THR A 147 10.87 -6.94 16.31
N GLU A 148 11.38 -8.18 16.31
CA GLU A 148 10.64 -9.29 15.71
C GLU A 148 9.31 -9.56 16.42
N ALA A 149 9.26 -9.43 17.75
CA ALA A 149 8.03 -9.60 18.52
C ALA A 149 6.95 -8.57 18.13
N GLU A 150 7.32 -7.30 17.95
CA GLU A 150 6.40 -6.25 17.50
C GLU A 150 5.87 -6.53 16.10
N ARG A 151 6.71 -7.03 15.19
CA ARG A 151 6.29 -7.40 13.86
C ARG A 151 5.34 -8.60 13.88
N VAL A 152 5.59 -9.60 14.73
CA VAL A 152 4.69 -10.75 14.91
C VAL A 152 3.35 -10.30 15.50
N ALA A 153 3.36 -9.43 16.52
CA ALA A 153 2.15 -8.86 17.10
C ALA A 153 1.33 -8.07 16.07
N TYR A 154 2.00 -7.28 15.22
CA TYR A 154 1.36 -6.55 14.13
C TYR A 154 0.66 -7.47 13.13
N ASP A 155 1.33 -8.53 12.68
CA ASP A 155 0.73 -9.53 11.79
C ASP A 155 -0.44 -10.26 12.45
N ALA A 156 -0.30 -10.65 13.71
CA ALA A 156 -1.34 -11.33 14.47
C ALA A 156 -2.60 -10.46 14.63
N PHE A 157 -2.43 -9.17 14.95
CA PHE A 157 -3.53 -8.21 15.04
C PHE A 157 -4.32 -8.14 13.73
N PHE A 158 -3.61 -8.09 12.60
CA PHE A 158 -4.25 -8.06 11.28
C PHE A 158 -4.55 -9.45 10.70
N GLN A 159 -4.37 -10.53 11.46
CA GLN A 159 -4.63 -11.90 11.01
C GLN A 159 -3.89 -12.26 9.71
N VAL A 160 -2.61 -11.85 9.63
CA VAL A 160 -1.75 -12.09 8.46
C VAL A 160 -0.87 -13.31 8.73
N GLU A 161 -0.98 -14.30 7.85
CA GLU A 161 -0.01 -15.40 7.75
C GLU A 161 0.99 -15.09 6.63
N ARG A 162 2.29 -15.10 6.97
CA ARG A 162 3.35 -14.86 6.00
C ARG A 162 3.87 -16.17 5.43
N ARG A 163 3.76 -16.32 4.11
CA ARG A 163 4.31 -17.44 3.35
C ARG A 163 4.77 -16.99 1.96
N PRO A 164 5.71 -17.71 1.32
CA PRO A 164 6.03 -17.48 -0.07
C PRO A 164 4.75 -17.61 -0.94
N LEU A 165 4.51 -16.61 -1.78
CA LEU A 165 3.41 -16.62 -2.75
C LEU A 165 3.98 -16.48 -4.15
N CYS A 166 3.44 -17.26 -5.08
CA CYS A 166 3.69 -16.98 -6.49
C CYS A 166 3.00 -15.67 -6.89
N ARG A 167 3.49 -15.07 -7.97
CA ARG A 167 3.02 -13.77 -8.44
C ARG A 167 1.52 -13.74 -8.73
N ARG A 168 1.00 -14.76 -9.43
CA ARG A 168 -0.44 -14.89 -9.72
C ARG A 168 -1.29 -14.92 -8.45
N ALA A 169 -0.85 -15.63 -7.41
CA ALA A 169 -1.56 -15.69 -6.14
C ALA A 169 -1.55 -14.33 -5.41
N PHE A 170 -0.42 -13.62 -5.46
CA PHE A 170 -0.33 -12.25 -4.96
C PHE A 170 -1.28 -11.31 -5.71
N THR A 171 -1.26 -11.33 -7.05
CA THR A 171 -2.15 -10.53 -7.90
C THR A 171 -3.62 -10.81 -7.56
N ALA A 172 -4.02 -12.08 -7.49
CA ALA A 172 -5.39 -12.46 -7.17
C ALA A 172 -5.84 -11.97 -5.78
N GLN A 173 -4.96 -12.05 -4.77
CA GLN A 173 -5.28 -11.54 -3.43
C GLN A 173 -5.43 -10.03 -3.41
N LEU A 174 -4.54 -9.29 -4.09
CA LEU A 174 -4.63 -7.84 -4.17
C LEU A 174 -5.89 -7.38 -4.91
N VAL A 175 -6.18 -7.96 -6.07
CA VAL A 175 -7.39 -7.67 -6.85
C VAL A 175 -8.64 -7.95 -6.03
N ARG A 176 -8.68 -9.08 -5.30
CA ARG A 176 -9.80 -9.39 -4.40
C ARG A 176 -9.97 -8.33 -3.31
N ARG A 177 -8.88 -7.87 -2.69
CA ARG A 177 -8.94 -6.83 -1.65
C ARG A 177 -9.39 -5.48 -2.21
N PHE A 178 -8.93 -5.11 -3.40
CA PHE A 178 -9.42 -3.91 -4.09
C PHE A 178 -10.91 -4.02 -4.43
N ALA A 179 -11.37 -5.16 -4.93
CA ALA A 179 -12.79 -5.39 -5.20
C ALA A 179 -13.65 -5.26 -3.93
N GLN A 180 -13.15 -5.75 -2.78
CA GLN A 180 -13.85 -5.57 -1.50
C GLN A 180 -13.92 -4.10 -1.05
N VAL A 181 -12.83 -3.33 -1.22
CA VAL A 181 -12.80 -1.90 -0.93
C VAL A 181 -13.76 -1.15 -1.85
N MET A 182 -13.69 -1.38 -3.16
CA MET A 182 -14.56 -0.74 -4.15
C MET A 182 -16.03 -1.07 -3.93
N SER A 183 -16.36 -2.34 -3.67
CA SER A 183 -17.74 -2.76 -3.40
C SER A 183 -18.30 -2.11 -2.14
N ASP A 184 -17.48 -1.98 -1.09
CA ASP A 184 -17.92 -1.31 0.15
C ASP A 184 -18.11 0.20 -0.05
N ILE A 185 -17.21 0.86 -0.80
CA ILE A 185 -17.37 2.27 -1.18
C ILE A 185 -18.62 2.47 -2.04
N ALA A 186 -18.88 1.61 -3.04
CA ALA A 186 -20.04 1.74 -3.92
C ALA A 186 -21.38 1.64 -3.16
N VAL A 187 -21.43 0.86 -2.07
CA VAL A 187 -22.67 0.68 -1.27
C VAL A 187 -22.78 1.73 -0.16
N HIS A 188 -21.67 2.20 0.40
CA HIS A 188 -21.67 2.99 1.64
C HIS A 188 -21.02 4.37 1.53
N GLY A 189 -20.45 4.72 0.39
CA GLY A 189 -19.61 5.90 0.18
C GLY A 189 -18.26 5.81 0.91
N LEU A 190 -17.30 6.67 0.55
CA LEU A 190 -16.03 6.78 1.26
C LEU A 190 -16.22 7.50 2.61
N SER A 191 -17.02 8.58 2.63
CA SER A 191 -17.40 9.27 3.87
C SER A 191 -18.56 8.58 4.59
N GLY A 192 -18.43 8.33 5.90
CA GLY A 192 -19.52 7.80 6.71
C GLY A 192 -20.49 8.89 7.21
N PRO A 193 -21.74 8.56 7.53
CA PRO A 193 -22.71 9.52 8.09
C PRO A 193 -22.22 10.13 9.42
N ASP A 194 -21.40 9.39 10.17
CA ASP A 194 -20.83 9.82 11.46
C ASP A 194 -19.60 10.73 11.31
N SER A 195 -19.18 11.02 10.08
CA SER A 195 -18.11 11.99 9.77
C SER A 195 -18.43 12.67 8.45
N PRO A 196 -19.48 13.50 8.41
CA PRO A 196 -19.88 14.17 7.20
C PRO A 196 -18.75 15.12 6.74
N PRO A 197 -18.49 15.23 5.43
CA PRO A 197 -17.42 16.06 4.90
C PRO A 197 -17.46 17.51 5.42
N ALA A 198 -18.64 18.08 5.65
CA ALA A 198 -18.81 19.43 6.17
C ALA A 198 -18.06 19.71 7.50
N LEU A 199 -17.82 18.68 8.32
CA LEU A 199 -17.13 18.79 9.60
C LEU A 199 -15.62 18.52 9.51
N LEU A 200 -15.11 18.17 8.32
CA LEU A 200 -13.70 17.90 8.09
C LEU A 200 -12.95 19.17 7.69
N ASP A 201 -11.63 19.20 7.90
CA ASP A 201 -10.80 20.26 7.33
C ASP A 201 -10.80 20.22 5.79
N ALA A 202 -10.39 21.32 5.16
CA ALA A 202 -10.40 21.43 3.69
C ALA A 202 -9.57 20.34 3.00
N THR A 203 -8.43 19.95 3.57
CA THR A 203 -7.56 18.92 2.99
C THR A 203 -8.28 17.56 2.92
N LEU A 204 -8.97 17.17 4.00
CA LEU A 204 -9.74 15.93 3.98
C LEU A 204 -10.97 16.04 3.09
N ARG A 205 -11.70 17.15 3.11
CA ARG A 205 -12.88 17.34 2.24
C ARG A 205 -12.52 17.16 0.76
N ASP A 206 -11.48 17.85 0.31
CA ASP A 206 -11.04 17.80 -1.08
C ASP A 206 -10.57 16.39 -1.44
N ALA A 207 -9.82 15.73 -0.54
CA ALA A 207 -9.37 14.36 -0.74
C ALA A 207 -10.53 13.35 -0.78
N PHE A 208 -11.54 13.48 0.10
CA PHE A 208 -12.73 12.63 0.06
C PHE A 208 -13.48 12.81 -1.26
N ALA A 209 -13.73 14.05 -1.69
CA ALA A 209 -14.41 14.32 -2.95
C ALA A 209 -13.65 13.75 -4.16
N GLU A 210 -12.34 13.99 -4.22
CA GLU A 210 -11.48 13.45 -5.28
C GLU A 210 -11.51 11.92 -5.33
N PHE A 211 -11.35 11.25 -4.19
CA PHE A 211 -11.26 9.80 -4.15
C PHE A 211 -12.63 9.11 -4.26
N GLU A 212 -13.74 9.77 -3.92
CA GLU A 212 -15.08 9.23 -4.19
C GLU A 212 -15.29 9.01 -5.70
N GLU A 213 -14.82 9.97 -6.52
CA GLU A 213 -14.93 9.88 -7.98
C GLU A 213 -13.89 8.94 -8.60
N LYS A 214 -12.66 8.95 -8.08
CA LYS A 214 -11.52 8.28 -8.73
C LYS A 214 -11.18 6.90 -8.16
N ALA A 215 -11.76 6.46 -7.03
CA ALA A 215 -11.37 5.22 -6.37
C ALA A 215 -11.47 4.00 -7.28
N GLY A 216 -12.55 3.89 -8.06
CA GLY A 216 -12.76 2.79 -9.01
C GLY A 216 -11.65 2.71 -10.05
N ASP A 217 -11.45 3.79 -10.80
CA ASP A 217 -10.45 3.87 -11.87
C ASP A 217 -9.03 3.67 -11.35
N LEU A 218 -8.71 4.23 -10.18
CA LEU A 218 -7.40 4.09 -9.56
C LEU A 218 -7.08 2.63 -9.20
N LEU A 219 -8.00 1.97 -8.49
CA LEU A 219 -7.78 0.59 -8.04
C LEU A 219 -7.85 -0.41 -9.21
N LEU A 220 -8.75 -0.17 -10.17
CA LEU A 220 -8.83 -0.97 -11.40
C LEU A 220 -7.57 -0.83 -12.25
N GLY A 221 -7.08 0.40 -12.48
CA GLY A 221 -5.87 0.63 -13.26
C GLY A 221 -4.62 -0.01 -12.64
N ILE A 222 -4.52 -0.06 -11.30
CA ILE A 222 -3.44 -0.80 -10.62
C ILE A 222 -3.64 -2.31 -10.80
N ALA A 223 -4.86 -2.82 -10.64
CA ALA A 223 -5.17 -4.23 -10.84
C ALA A 223 -4.80 -4.72 -12.26
N GLU A 224 -5.19 -3.97 -13.29
CA GLU A 224 -4.86 -4.25 -14.69
C GLU A 224 -3.35 -4.20 -14.95
N ALA A 225 -2.66 -3.20 -14.40
CA ALA A 225 -1.21 -3.10 -14.55
C ALA A 225 -0.49 -4.29 -13.91
N VAL A 226 -0.90 -4.73 -12.72
CA VAL A 226 -0.27 -5.87 -12.04
C VAL A 226 -0.57 -7.19 -12.78
N ALA A 227 -1.80 -7.37 -13.26
CA ALA A 227 -2.21 -8.56 -14.02
C ALA A 227 -1.56 -8.63 -15.41
N SER A 228 -1.42 -7.50 -16.12
CA SER A 228 -0.80 -7.46 -17.44
C SER A 228 0.68 -7.78 -17.40
N GLN A 229 1.39 -7.40 -16.33
CA GLN A 229 2.78 -7.79 -16.18
C GLN A 229 2.97 -9.30 -15.93
N ASP A 230 1.94 -10.03 -15.48
CA ASP A 230 1.95 -11.50 -15.44
C ASP A 230 1.98 -12.07 -16.88
N SER A 231 1.21 -11.46 -17.78
CA SER A 231 1.13 -11.90 -19.18
C SER A 231 2.41 -11.65 -20.00
N VAL A 232 3.17 -10.58 -19.69
CA VAL A 232 4.41 -10.24 -20.41
C VAL A 232 5.56 -11.17 -20.01
N ALA A 233 5.67 -11.51 -18.72
CA ALA A 233 6.67 -12.47 -18.25
C ALA A 233 6.43 -13.88 -18.82
N GLU A 234 5.17 -14.30 -18.95
CA GLU A 234 4.81 -15.60 -19.55
C GLU A 234 5.07 -15.66 -21.05
N LYS A 235 4.83 -14.57 -21.79
CA LYS A 235 5.17 -14.48 -23.22
C LYS A 235 6.68 -14.55 -23.47
N ILE A 236 7.49 -13.90 -22.63
CA ILE A 236 8.96 -13.95 -22.74
C ILE A 236 9.49 -15.36 -22.45
N VAL A 237 8.92 -16.08 -21.47
CA VAL A 237 9.29 -17.47 -21.17
C VAL A 237 8.84 -18.43 -22.28
N ALA A 238 7.63 -18.27 -22.81
CA ALA A 238 7.12 -19.09 -23.92
C ALA A 238 7.91 -18.87 -25.22
N GLN A 239 8.31 -17.64 -25.53
CA GLN A 239 9.16 -17.33 -26.69
C GLN A 239 10.58 -17.90 -26.56
N ARG A 240 11.11 -18.00 -25.33
CA ARG A 240 12.41 -18.64 -25.07
C ARG A 240 12.33 -20.18 -25.09
N ALA A 241 11.21 -20.76 -24.68
CA ALA A 241 10.98 -22.20 -24.73
C ALA A 241 10.67 -22.73 -26.16
N GLY A 242 10.16 -21.88 -27.05
CA GLY A 242 9.89 -22.22 -28.46
C GLY A 242 11.11 -22.10 -29.41
N GLY A 243 12.27 -21.71 -28.89
CA GLY A 243 13.49 -21.46 -29.68
C GLY A 243 14.70 -22.24 -29.16
N ALA A 244 14.62 -23.56 -29.09
CA ALA A 244 15.82 -24.39 -28.92
C ALA A 244 16.39 -24.75 -30.30
N PRO A 245 17.61 -24.29 -30.68
CA PRO A 245 18.30 -24.87 -31.81
C PRO A 245 18.76 -26.28 -31.45
N SER A 246 18.33 -27.26 -32.24
CA SER A 246 18.86 -28.62 -32.21
C SER A 246 20.34 -28.58 -32.60
N PHE A 247 21.22 -28.54 -31.60
CA PHE A 247 22.64 -28.84 -31.80
C PHE A 247 22.81 -30.35 -31.75
N ALA A 248 22.61 -30.99 -32.90
CA ALA A 248 23.13 -32.33 -33.14
C ALA A 248 24.66 -32.24 -33.22
N LEU A 249 25.34 -32.80 -32.22
CA LEU A 249 26.79 -32.99 -32.26
C LEU A 249 27.14 -34.10 -33.26
N PRO A 250 28.15 -33.93 -34.13
CA PRO A 250 28.56 -34.98 -35.04
C PRO A 250 29.33 -36.06 -34.27
N MET A 251 28.79 -37.28 -34.27
CA MET A 251 29.49 -38.48 -33.84
C MET A 251 30.72 -38.70 -34.75
N LYS A 252 31.90 -38.35 -34.24
CA LYS A 252 33.17 -38.79 -34.83
C LYS A 252 33.33 -40.27 -34.56
N GLY A 253 33.16 -41.07 -35.60
CA GLY A 253 33.55 -42.46 -35.62
C GLY A 253 35.06 -42.62 -35.36
N ARG A 254 35.41 -43.73 -34.71
CA ARG A 254 36.74 -44.31 -34.65
C ARG A 254 36.61 -45.81 -34.36
N PRO A 255 37.65 -46.59 -34.69
CA PRO A 255 37.61 -47.58 -35.77
C PRO A 255 37.18 -48.98 -35.33
#